data_AF-A0A2E3NK73-F1
#
_entry.id   AF-A0A2E3NK73-F1
#
_cell.length_a   1.000
_cell.length_b   1.000
_cell.length_c   1.000
_cell.angle_alpha   90.00
_cell.angle_beta   90.00
_cell.angle_gamma   90.00
#
_symmetry.space_group_name_H-M   'P 1'
#
loop_
_entity.id
_entity.type
_entity.pdbx_description
1 polymer ?
#
loop_
_entity_poly.entity_id
_entity_poly.type
_entity_poly.pdbx_seq_one_letter_code
_entity_poly.pdbx_strand_id
1 'polypeptide(L)'
;MACSNEDRSLAIGSDESGAPSVRFPTQDIFGPDYTLIERESPGGPNASRNAYFGDLHVHTTYSFDAFAFGTIATPADAYRYARGEVIRHPGGFDVQLRQPLDFYAVTDHAMFMGAARSAADTSSELSKFDFAEGLHDLNAPGNINLSSVPRRIAAFSGLLPKLGAAVAEGRLD
;
A
#
# COMPACT_ATOMS: atom_id res chain seq x y z
N MET A 1 6.65 25.31 22.80
CA MET A 1 7.52 25.58 21.65
C MET A 1 6.59 26.06 20.54
N ALA A 2 6.55 27.36 20.30
CA ALA A 2 5.65 28.00 19.34
C ALA A 2 6.39 28.16 18.01
N CYS A 3 5.73 27.86 16.90
CA CYS A 3 6.25 28.17 15.57
C CYS A 3 5.72 29.54 15.14
N SER A 4 6.63 30.50 15.01
CA SER A 4 6.37 31.80 14.38
C SER A 4 6.42 31.64 12.86
N ASN A 5 5.38 32.11 12.17
CA ASN A 5 5.38 32.24 10.72
C ASN A 5 6.03 33.59 10.34
N GLU A 6 7.22 33.54 9.75
CA GLU A 6 7.75 34.67 8.98
C GLU A 6 7.51 34.41 7.49
N ASP A 7 6.82 35.37 6.88
CA ASP A 7 6.42 35.40 5.48
C ASP A 7 7.65 35.65 4.58
N ARG A 8 8.06 34.66 3.78
CA ARG A 8 9.03 34.85 2.69
C ARG A 8 8.31 34.68 1.35
N SER A 9 7.95 35.82 0.77
CA SER A 9 7.59 35.91 -0.65
C SER A 9 8.79 35.52 -1.52
N LEU A 10 8.67 34.39 -2.21
CA LEU A 10 9.63 33.95 -3.24
C LEU A 10 9.16 34.48 -4.59
N ALA A 11 9.83 35.51 -5.08
CA ALA A 11 9.68 35.97 -6.47
C ALA A 11 10.32 34.95 -7.41
N ILE A 12 9.55 34.45 -8.39
CA ILE A 12 10.02 33.56 -9.47
C ILE A 12 10.64 34.42 -10.56
N GLY A 13 11.95 34.28 -10.75
CA GLY A 13 12.70 34.92 -11.84
C GLY A 13 12.44 34.25 -13.19
N SER A 14 12.50 35.05 -14.25
CA SER A 14 12.34 34.65 -15.65
C SER A 14 13.58 33.91 -16.17
N ASP A 15 13.38 32.73 -16.75
CA ASP A 15 14.41 31.99 -17.49
C ASP A 15 14.45 32.47 -18.95
N GLU A 16 15.57 33.06 -19.38
CA GLU A 16 15.82 33.48 -20.76
C GLU A 16 16.44 32.33 -21.56
N SER A 17 15.62 31.37 -21.99
CA SER A 17 16.01 30.41 -23.02
C SER A 17 14.99 30.44 -24.16
N GLY A 18 15.44 30.87 -25.34
CA GLY A 18 14.63 31.08 -26.55
C GLY A 18 14.08 29.81 -27.22
N ALA A 19 13.55 28.86 -26.44
CA ALA A 19 12.81 27.72 -26.96
C ALA A 19 11.33 28.11 -27.22
N PRO A 20 10.69 27.59 -28.28
CA PRO A 20 9.30 27.89 -28.57
C PRO A 20 8.39 27.37 -27.45
N SER A 21 7.72 28.30 -26.74
CA SER A 21 6.79 27.98 -25.66
C SER A 21 5.54 27.28 -26.22
N VAL A 22 5.33 26.02 -25.88
CA VAL A 22 4.04 25.34 -26.07
C VAL A 22 3.07 25.95 -25.07
N ARG A 23 2.12 26.78 -25.55
CA ARG A 23 1.02 27.28 -24.73
C ARG A 23 -0.03 26.19 -24.57
N PHE A 24 -0.03 25.53 -23.44
CA PHE A 24 -1.19 24.75 -23.01
C PHE A 24 -2.31 25.73 -22.63
N PRO A 25 -3.54 25.57 -23.15
CA PRO A 25 -4.66 26.38 -22.71
C PRO A 25 -4.88 26.13 -21.21
N THR A 26 -4.74 27.19 -20.42
CA THR A 26 -5.07 27.24 -18.99
C THR A 26 -6.58 27.27 -18.84
N GLN A 27 -7.24 26.16 -19.14
CA GLN A 27 -8.63 25.98 -18.76
C GLN A 27 -8.60 25.21 -17.45
N ASP A 28 -8.81 25.92 -16.34
CA ASP A 28 -8.96 25.34 -15.01
C ASP A 28 -10.26 24.54 -14.97
N ILE A 29 -10.23 23.33 -15.50
CA ILE A 29 -11.36 22.39 -15.46
C ILE A 29 -11.53 21.83 -14.03
N PHE A 30 -10.49 21.91 -13.20
CA PHE A 30 -10.48 21.51 -11.79
C PHE A 30 -9.58 22.44 -10.95
N GLY A 31 -10.03 23.67 -10.70
CA GLY A 31 -9.38 24.49 -9.67
C GLY A 31 -9.47 23.75 -8.32
N PRO A 32 -8.36 23.48 -7.63
CA PRO A 32 -8.42 22.84 -6.32
C PRO A 32 -9.21 23.75 -5.37
N ASP A 33 -10.19 23.17 -4.70
CA ASP A 33 -10.91 23.86 -3.65
C ASP A 33 -9.98 23.99 -2.43
N TYR A 34 -9.47 25.21 -2.22
CA TYR A 34 -8.64 25.56 -1.07
C TYR A 34 -9.46 25.88 0.18
N THR A 35 -10.77 25.66 0.16
CA THR A 35 -11.62 25.85 1.35
C THR A 35 -11.10 24.92 2.44
N LEU A 36 -10.59 25.51 3.53
CA LEU A 36 -10.20 24.76 4.71
C LEU A 36 -11.47 24.20 5.35
N ILE A 37 -11.71 22.91 5.12
CA ILE A 37 -12.76 22.19 5.84
C ILE A 37 -12.22 21.91 7.25
N GLU A 38 -12.57 22.76 8.20
CA GLU A 38 -12.47 22.43 9.62
C GLU A 38 -13.40 21.25 9.89
N ARG A 39 -12.84 20.04 9.96
CA ARG A 39 -13.56 18.88 10.51
C ARG A 39 -13.60 19.00 12.02
N GLU A 40 -14.65 19.63 12.54
CA GLU A 40 -15.04 19.39 13.92
C GLU A 40 -15.52 17.95 14.07
N SER A 41 -15.01 17.26 15.08
CA SER A 41 -15.54 15.94 15.44
C SER A 41 -16.99 16.14 15.92
N PRO A 42 -18.00 15.44 15.39
CA PRO A 42 -19.41 15.69 15.72
C PRO A 42 -19.76 15.61 17.22
N GLY A 43 -18.89 15.02 18.04
CA GLY A 43 -19.03 14.92 19.50
C GLY A 43 -18.09 15.80 20.32
N GLY A 44 -17.33 16.70 19.68
CA GLY A 44 -16.27 17.46 20.33
C GLY A 44 -15.08 16.60 20.76
N PRO A 45 -14.17 17.15 21.58
CA PRO A 45 -13.06 16.39 22.16
C PRO A 45 -13.60 15.22 23.00
N ASN A 46 -12.84 14.11 23.09
CA ASN A 46 -13.16 12.95 23.93
C ASN A 46 -13.30 13.34 25.42
N ALA A 47 -14.49 13.79 25.81
CA ALA A 47 -14.77 14.40 27.11
C ALA A 47 -14.55 13.43 28.29
N SER A 48 -14.89 12.16 28.07
CA SER A 48 -14.66 11.08 29.03
C SER A 48 -13.21 10.60 29.07
N ARG A 49 -12.34 11.12 28.20
CA ARG A 49 -10.92 10.72 28.09
C ARG A 49 -10.74 9.21 27.91
N ASN A 50 -11.65 8.60 27.15
CA ASN A 50 -11.58 7.19 26.82
C ASN A 50 -10.23 6.88 26.12
N ALA A 51 -9.54 5.82 26.53
CA ALA A 51 -8.42 5.31 25.75
C ALA A 51 -8.97 4.42 24.64
N TYR A 52 -8.48 4.61 23.41
CA TYR A 52 -8.79 3.77 22.25
C TYR A 52 -7.54 2.99 21.85
N PHE A 53 -7.70 1.72 21.52
CA PHE A 53 -6.62 0.80 21.17
C PHE A 53 -6.87 0.20 19.79
N GLY A 54 -5.84 0.25 18.95
CA GLY A 54 -5.93 -0.21 17.58
C GLY A 54 -4.56 -0.39 16.95
N ASP A 55 -4.58 -0.95 15.74
CA ASP A 55 -3.39 -1.13 14.92
C ASP A 55 -3.36 -0.08 13.81
N LEU A 56 -2.19 0.48 13.56
CA LEU A 56 -1.97 1.52 12.55
C LEU A 56 -1.17 1.03 11.34
N HIS A 57 -0.66 -0.21 11.37
CA HIS A 57 0.25 -0.70 10.34
C HIS A 57 -0.01 -2.16 10.03
N VAL A 58 -0.99 -2.40 9.14
CA VAL A 58 -1.43 -3.75 8.79
C VAL A 58 -1.36 -3.95 7.29
N HIS A 59 -0.76 -5.06 6.89
CA HIS A 59 -0.64 -5.46 5.49
C HIS A 59 -1.57 -6.62 5.18
N THR A 60 -2.06 -6.66 3.95
CA THR A 60 -2.95 -7.65 3.40
C THR A 60 -2.32 -8.32 2.19
N THR A 61 -3.05 -9.24 1.55
CA THR A 61 -2.68 -9.89 0.29
C THR A 61 -2.33 -8.91 -0.84
N TYR A 62 -2.72 -7.63 -0.75
CA TYR A 62 -2.39 -6.63 -1.75
C TYR A 62 -1.01 -6.00 -1.57
N SER A 63 -0.39 -6.14 -0.39
CA SER A 63 0.98 -5.69 -0.20
C SER A 63 1.98 -6.74 -0.67
N PHE A 64 3.02 -6.30 -1.39
CA PHE A 64 4.01 -7.21 -1.97
C PHE A 64 4.75 -8.04 -0.92
N ASP A 65 5.08 -7.43 0.22
CA ASP A 65 5.83 -8.03 1.32
C ASP A 65 5.00 -9.09 2.05
N ALA A 66 3.79 -8.75 2.43
CA ALA A 66 2.85 -9.65 3.07
C ALA A 66 2.53 -10.85 2.17
N PHE A 67 2.30 -10.61 0.87
CA PHE A 67 2.08 -11.70 -0.08
C PHE A 67 3.31 -12.61 -0.20
N ALA A 68 4.53 -12.05 -0.29
CA ALA A 68 5.76 -12.83 -0.37
C ALA A 68 5.95 -13.76 0.84
N PHE A 69 5.45 -13.37 2.01
CA PHE A 69 5.55 -14.15 3.25
C PHE A 69 4.30 -14.95 3.63
N GLY A 70 3.36 -15.11 2.70
CA GLY A 70 2.25 -16.07 2.87
C GLY A 70 0.94 -15.49 3.35
N THR A 71 0.84 -14.17 3.52
CA THR A 71 -0.44 -13.52 3.85
C THR A 71 -1.33 -13.50 2.62
N ILE A 72 -2.39 -14.31 2.66
CA ILE A 72 -3.47 -14.33 1.66
C ILE A 72 -4.75 -13.64 2.14
N ALA A 73 -4.76 -13.13 3.36
CA ALA A 73 -5.89 -12.42 3.96
C ALA A 73 -6.18 -11.10 3.21
N THR A 74 -7.46 -10.86 2.94
CA THR A 74 -7.93 -9.64 2.27
C THR A 74 -8.15 -8.49 3.27
N PRO A 75 -8.32 -7.23 2.81
CA PRO A 75 -8.78 -6.14 3.68
C PRO A 75 -10.08 -6.44 4.43
N ALA A 76 -10.99 -7.23 3.82
CA ALA A 76 -12.21 -7.67 4.47
C ALA A 76 -11.93 -8.66 5.62
N ASP A 77 -10.98 -9.59 5.44
CA ASP A 77 -10.54 -10.50 6.50
C ASP A 77 -9.82 -9.76 7.62
N ALA A 78 -8.99 -8.77 7.29
CA ALA A 78 -8.37 -7.85 8.23
C ALA A 78 -9.42 -7.11 9.09
N TYR A 79 -10.47 -6.58 8.46
CA TYR A 79 -11.59 -5.96 9.19
C TYR A 79 -12.31 -6.95 10.12
N ARG A 80 -12.63 -8.15 9.64
CA ARG A 80 -13.27 -9.21 10.45
C ARG A 80 -12.40 -9.61 11.64
N TYR A 81 -11.10 -9.77 11.43
CA TYR A 81 -10.13 -10.04 12.49
C TYR A 81 -10.12 -8.93 13.55
N ALA A 82 -10.09 -7.65 13.13
CA ALA A 82 -10.18 -6.51 14.03
C ALA A 82 -11.50 -6.46 14.84
N ARG A 83 -12.58 -7.03 14.29
CA ARG A 83 -13.88 -7.22 14.97
C ARG A 83 -13.91 -8.43 15.92
N GLY A 84 -12.80 -9.17 16.05
CA GLY A 84 -12.63 -10.29 16.97
C GLY A 84 -12.86 -11.67 16.33
N GLU A 85 -13.03 -11.76 15.01
CA GLU A 85 -13.12 -13.05 14.32
C GLU A 85 -11.74 -13.74 14.22
N VAL A 86 -11.75 -15.05 13.99
CA VAL A 86 -10.54 -15.85 13.81
C VAL A 86 -9.94 -15.61 12.42
N ILE A 87 -8.60 -15.53 12.34
CA ILE A 87 -7.85 -15.48 11.08
C ILE A 87 -6.81 -16.60 11.02
N ARG A 88 -6.54 -17.13 9.82
CA ARG A 88 -5.49 -18.13 9.61
C ARG A 88 -4.12 -17.45 9.48
N HIS A 89 -3.18 -17.80 10.36
CA HIS A 89 -1.78 -17.42 10.21
C HIS A 89 -1.13 -18.22 9.07
N PRO A 90 -0.21 -17.63 8.28
CA PRO A 90 0.52 -18.35 7.23
C PRO A 90 1.23 -19.62 7.74
N GLY A 91 1.69 -19.60 8.98
CA GLY A 91 2.27 -20.77 9.67
C GLY A 91 1.31 -21.95 9.95
N GLY A 92 0.05 -21.87 9.50
CA GLY A 92 -0.89 -23.00 9.54
C GLY A 92 -1.76 -23.10 10.79
N PHE A 93 -1.73 -22.11 11.68
CA PHE A 93 -2.51 -22.08 12.91
C PHE A 93 -3.47 -20.87 12.93
N ASP A 94 -4.51 -20.98 13.75
CA ASP A 94 -5.51 -19.92 13.90
C ASP A 94 -5.05 -18.87 14.92
N VAL A 95 -5.38 -17.61 14.66
CA VAL A 95 -5.10 -16.46 15.52
C VAL A 95 -6.39 -15.70 15.76
N GLN A 96 -6.60 -15.24 16.99
CA GLN A 96 -7.75 -14.44 17.37
C GLN A 96 -7.34 -13.37 18.39
N LEU A 97 -7.90 -12.17 18.27
CA LEU A 97 -7.72 -11.14 19.28
C LEU A 97 -8.49 -11.50 20.55
N ARG A 98 -7.94 -11.15 21.71
CA ARG A 98 -8.62 -11.33 23.01
C ARG A 98 -9.87 -10.46 23.14
N GLN A 99 -9.90 -9.33 22.44
CA GLN A 99 -11.02 -8.40 22.34
C GLN A 99 -10.94 -7.66 21.00
N PRO A 100 -12.08 -7.19 20.44
CA PRO A 100 -12.09 -6.34 19.24
C PRO A 100 -11.30 -5.03 19.45
N LEU A 101 -10.78 -4.47 18.37
CA LEU A 101 -10.07 -3.19 18.36
C LEU A 101 -11.03 -2.02 18.14
N ASP A 102 -10.67 -0.85 18.67
CA ASP A 102 -11.41 0.39 18.49
C ASP A 102 -11.19 0.98 17.09
N PHE A 103 -10.00 0.79 16.54
CA PHE A 103 -9.64 1.19 15.18
C PHE A 103 -8.61 0.22 14.57
N TYR A 104 -8.55 0.19 13.25
CA TYR A 104 -7.65 -0.67 12.51
C TYR A 104 -7.33 -0.03 11.16
N ALA A 105 -6.05 0.15 10.84
CA ALA A 105 -5.61 0.72 9.58
C ALA A 105 -4.92 -0.33 8.70
N VAL A 106 -5.49 -0.54 7.51
CA VAL A 106 -4.84 -1.30 6.44
C VAL A 106 -3.94 -0.35 5.65
N THR A 107 -2.65 -0.62 5.65
CA THR A 107 -1.58 0.24 5.13
C THR A 107 -0.66 -0.55 4.19
N ASP A 108 -1.25 -1.15 3.16
CA ASP A 108 -0.49 -1.84 2.12
C ASP A 108 0.49 -0.90 1.40
N HIS A 109 1.61 -1.43 0.90
CA HIS A 109 2.53 -0.65 0.07
C HIS A 109 1.82 -0.10 -1.17
N ALA A 110 1.96 1.21 -1.40
CA ALA A 110 1.37 1.86 -2.58
C ALA A 110 2.04 1.41 -3.88
N MET A 111 3.37 1.25 -3.86
CA MET A 111 4.14 0.86 -5.04
C MET A 111 3.78 -0.56 -5.45
N PHE A 112 3.26 -0.69 -6.68
CA PHE A 112 2.86 -1.98 -7.25
C PHE A 112 1.84 -2.74 -6.39
N MET A 113 0.90 -2.01 -5.76
CA MET A 113 -0.19 -2.60 -4.98
C MET A 113 -0.90 -3.69 -5.79
N GLY A 114 -1.01 -4.90 -5.22
CA GLY A 114 -1.63 -6.07 -5.84
C GLY A 114 -0.79 -6.76 -6.91
N ALA A 115 0.35 -6.21 -7.33
CA ALA A 115 1.17 -6.78 -8.40
C ALA A 115 1.74 -8.15 -8.04
N ALA A 116 2.17 -8.36 -6.79
CA ALA A 116 2.67 -9.67 -6.35
C ALA A 116 1.60 -10.77 -6.47
N ARG A 117 0.37 -10.46 -6.02
CA ARG A 117 -0.78 -11.35 -6.14
C ARG A 117 -1.14 -11.62 -7.60
N SER A 118 -1.14 -10.59 -8.43
CA SER A 118 -1.42 -10.72 -9.88
C SER A 118 -0.35 -11.56 -10.58
N ALA A 119 0.94 -11.28 -10.34
CA ALA A 119 2.07 -12.02 -10.90
C ALA A 119 2.05 -13.51 -10.50
N ALA A 120 1.56 -13.84 -9.31
CA ALA A 120 1.41 -15.23 -8.86
C ALA A 120 0.24 -15.99 -9.53
N ASP A 121 -0.78 -15.28 -9.99
CA ASP A 121 -1.94 -15.86 -10.67
C ASP A 121 -1.60 -16.08 -12.15
N THR A 122 -1.35 -17.34 -12.51
CA THR A 122 -0.94 -17.76 -13.87
C THR A 122 -1.96 -17.47 -14.97
N SER A 123 -3.17 -17.04 -14.61
CA SER A 123 -4.17 -16.56 -15.57
C SER A 123 -4.02 -15.07 -15.92
N SER A 124 -3.21 -14.30 -15.18
CA SER A 124 -3.05 -12.86 -15.38
C SER A 124 -2.00 -12.53 -16.45
N GLU A 125 -2.09 -11.35 -17.06
CA GLU A 125 -1.07 -10.86 -18.01
C GLU A 125 0.29 -10.67 -17.33
N LEU A 126 0.31 -10.15 -16.09
CA LEU A 126 1.55 -9.91 -15.35
C LEU A 126 2.30 -11.22 -15.04
N SER A 127 1.59 -12.33 -14.88
CA SER A 127 2.19 -13.62 -14.59
C SER A 127 3.00 -14.22 -15.75
N LYS A 128 2.80 -13.72 -16.98
CA LYS A 128 3.45 -14.20 -18.19
C LYS A 128 4.88 -13.67 -18.37
N PHE A 129 5.27 -12.68 -17.58
CA PHE A 129 6.64 -12.17 -17.59
C PHE A 129 7.58 -13.11 -16.83
N ASP A 130 8.79 -13.29 -17.33
CA ASP A 130 9.80 -14.19 -16.73
C ASP A 130 10.07 -13.90 -15.25
N PHE A 131 9.94 -12.63 -14.84
CA PHE A 131 10.16 -12.24 -13.44
C PHE A 131 9.07 -12.72 -12.48
N ALA A 132 7.89 -13.09 -13.00
CA ALA A 132 6.75 -13.53 -12.20
C ALA A 132 6.81 -15.02 -11.83
N GLU A 133 7.62 -15.83 -12.53
CA GLU A 133 7.77 -17.28 -12.29
C GLU A 133 8.11 -17.60 -10.83
N GLY A 134 8.94 -16.75 -10.21
CA GLY A 134 9.31 -16.88 -8.80
C GLY A 134 8.12 -16.83 -7.83
N LEU A 135 7.02 -16.18 -8.23
CA LEU A 135 5.79 -16.00 -7.45
C LEU A 135 4.71 -17.06 -7.73
N HIS A 136 4.78 -17.79 -8.84
CA HIS A 136 3.80 -18.82 -9.17
C HIS A 136 3.71 -19.86 -8.05
N ASP A 137 2.51 -20.16 -7.56
CA ASP A 137 2.30 -21.09 -6.44
C ASP A 137 3.05 -20.76 -5.15
N LEU A 138 3.59 -19.55 -4.97
CA LEU A 138 4.38 -19.19 -3.78
C LEU A 138 3.57 -19.41 -2.49
N ASN A 139 2.26 -19.20 -2.54
CA ASN A 139 1.33 -19.36 -1.43
C ASN A 139 0.39 -20.58 -1.58
N ALA A 140 0.72 -21.53 -2.47
CA ALA A 140 0.03 -22.80 -2.52
C ALA A 140 0.22 -23.57 -1.19
N PRO A 141 -0.75 -24.38 -0.73
CA PRO A 141 -0.67 -25.06 0.57
C PRO A 141 0.62 -25.88 0.80
N GLY A 142 1.20 -26.46 -0.25
CA GLY A 142 2.47 -27.20 -0.17
C GLY A 142 3.74 -26.34 -0.07
N ASN A 143 3.63 -25.03 -0.27
CA ASN A 143 4.75 -24.08 -0.37
C ASN A 143 4.82 -23.09 0.80
N ILE A 144 4.00 -23.26 1.85
CA ILE A 144 4.05 -22.42 3.06
C ILE A 144 4.70 -23.20 4.20
N ASN A 145 6.04 -23.31 4.14
CA ASN A 145 6.85 -24.06 5.09
C ASN A 145 8.30 -23.52 5.15
N LEU A 146 9.11 -24.06 6.05
CA LEU A 146 10.49 -23.62 6.24
C LEU A 146 11.39 -23.80 5.00
N SER A 147 11.14 -24.83 4.18
CA SER A 147 11.92 -25.03 2.95
C SER A 147 11.60 -23.99 1.87
N SER A 148 10.45 -23.33 1.94
CA SER A 148 10.08 -22.23 1.04
C SER A 148 10.77 -20.89 1.36
N VAL A 149 11.39 -20.74 2.53
CA VAL A 149 11.95 -19.45 2.99
C VAL A 149 12.95 -18.84 2.01
N PRO A 150 13.94 -19.59 1.46
CA PRO A 150 14.86 -19.02 0.48
C PRO A 150 14.15 -18.49 -0.77
N ARG A 151 13.13 -19.22 -1.26
CA ARG A 151 12.32 -18.81 -2.41
C ARG A 151 11.55 -17.53 -2.12
N ARG A 152 10.99 -17.38 -0.91
CA ARG A 152 10.26 -16.18 -0.49
C ARG A 152 11.16 -14.95 -0.40
N ILE A 153 12.38 -15.11 0.12
CA ILE A 153 13.40 -14.04 0.14
C ILE A 153 13.76 -13.63 -1.29
N ALA A 154 13.94 -14.59 -2.19
CA ALA A 154 14.22 -14.32 -3.61
C ALA A 154 13.04 -13.59 -4.28
N ALA A 155 11.79 -13.98 -4.02
CA ALA A 155 10.61 -13.29 -4.53
C ALA A 155 10.51 -11.85 -3.98
N PHE A 156 10.71 -11.67 -2.67
CA PHE A 156 10.68 -10.36 -2.00
C PHE A 156 11.73 -9.39 -2.56
N SER A 157 12.97 -9.85 -2.73
CA SER A 157 14.08 -9.01 -3.22
C SER A 157 14.06 -8.82 -4.74
N GLY A 158 13.53 -9.78 -5.48
CA GLY A 158 13.60 -9.81 -6.95
C GLY A 158 12.45 -9.09 -7.66
N LEU A 159 11.25 -9.04 -7.09
CA LEU A 159 10.06 -8.55 -7.80
C LEU A 159 10.13 -7.05 -8.11
N LEU A 160 10.31 -6.22 -7.08
CA LEU A 160 10.27 -4.75 -7.21
C LEU A 160 11.27 -4.17 -8.23
N PRO A 161 12.57 -4.53 -8.23
CA PRO A 161 13.50 -3.99 -9.21
C PRO A 161 13.14 -4.43 -10.65
N LYS A 162 12.60 -5.64 -10.83
CA LYS A 162 12.21 -6.15 -12.15
C LYS A 162 10.93 -5.51 -12.67
N LEU A 163 9.95 -5.26 -11.80
CA LEU A 163 8.76 -4.45 -12.13
C LEU A 163 9.15 -3.02 -12.51
N GLY A 164 10.00 -2.38 -11.70
CA GLY A 164 10.48 -1.02 -12.00
C GLY A 164 11.22 -0.94 -13.33
N ALA A 165 12.09 -1.90 -13.64
CA ALA A 165 12.74 -1.99 -14.94
C ALA A 165 11.71 -2.18 -16.08
N ALA A 166 10.77 -3.11 -15.93
CA ALA A 166 9.75 -3.39 -16.93
C ALA A 166 8.92 -2.15 -17.30
N VAL A 167 8.54 -1.35 -16.31
CA VAL A 167 7.85 -0.06 -16.51
C VAL A 167 8.77 0.95 -17.19
N ALA A 168 10.01 1.12 -16.72
CA ALA A 168 10.96 2.07 -17.29
C ALA A 168 11.29 1.77 -18.77
N GLU A 169 11.26 0.49 -19.15
CA GLU A 169 11.54 0.01 -20.50
C GLU A 169 10.28 -0.08 -21.38
N GLY A 170 9.11 0.29 -20.84
CA GLY A 170 7.83 0.30 -21.57
C GLY A 170 7.31 -1.10 -21.95
N ARG A 171 7.76 -2.14 -21.24
CA ARG A 171 7.23 -3.51 -21.41
C ARG A 171 5.98 -3.79 -20.58
N LEU A 172 5.72 -2.96 -19.58
CA LEU A 172 4.58 -3.02 -18.66
C LEU A 172 4.06 -1.60 -18.47
N ASP A 173 2.73 -1.41 -18.58
CA ASP A 173 2.03 -0.13 -18.50
C ASP A 173 1.33 0.11 -17.16
#